data_AF-A0A0D8Y2W1-F1
#
_entry.id   AF-A0A0D8Y2W1-F1
#
_cell.length_a   1.000
_cell.length_b   1.000
_cell.length_c   1.000
_cell.angle_alpha   90.00
_cell.angle_beta   90.00
_cell.angle_gamma   90.00
#
_symmetry.space_group_name_H-M   'P 1'
#
loop_
_entity.id
_entity.type
_entity.pdbx_description
1 polymer ?
#
loop_
_entity_poly.entity_id
_entity_poly.type
_entity_poly.pdbx_seq_one_letter_code
_entity_poly.pdbx_strand_id
1 'polypeptide(L)'
;MDLTSDFDEVFIVALLAVANSDVSDLLPNACELNVLIVLDRSDSVKGGFNKSRQFVIDASDEMVIGPTHHRVAMIVYSGLSYRREVFPWNFAKSNEEFVRITNNLRAIGGTTNTKKALEVAIDVMAQRNKTIPTLIMVVTDGRSADDPKIPAQRLQQEPNTWVYAAATGDPEKVDKQELEDITGNPYHIVLHRGREHAADVARRLLRKAQLWSCNEASYHSVLSSNMHVRQELEDITGNPYHIVLHRGREHAADVARRLLRKAQVRCEMDLVLVFDFSTTTDPLIEYYKEMSKKLVQALRIGPHYTLVAAVTFATVGRTRTKFNLKRYKTQDEVMKAIDELESTGGTTAIGEGIREATKQISQKEGARPEIATKVMIIFTDGWVNKGPDPEEMKKVAIDQGFEIYAVSFVGPVPNMVHTNNEMLSVLAQDSMHIFTEKTFDQLIQKVKQRNLKCLSA
;
A
#
# COMPACT_ATOMS: atom_id res chain seq x y z
N MET A 1 50.17 20.11 -3.91
CA MET A 1 49.24 19.53 -2.91
C MET A 1 48.15 20.56 -2.76
N ASP A 2 47.07 20.35 -3.49
CA ASP A 2 45.98 21.32 -3.63
C ASP A 2 44.80 20.77 -2.83
N LEU A 3 44.51 21.41 -1.69
CA LEU A 3 43.43 21.05 -0.75
C LEU A 3 42.08 21.69 -1.14
N THR A 4 41.92 22.06 -2.41
CA THR A 4 40.76 22.81 -2.91
C THR A 4 39.82 21.99 -3.79
N SER A 5 40.21 20.77 -4.20
CA SER A 5 39.36 19.86 -4.99
C SER A 5 38.51 18.88 -4.16
N ASP A 6 38.73 18.80 -2.85
CA ASP A 6 38.03 17.87 -1.95
C ASP A 6 36.71 18.44 -1.39
N PHE A 7 36.49 19.75 -1.47
CA PHE A 7 35.31 20.37 -0.89
C PHE A 7 34.08 20.26 -1.81
N ASP A 8 34.19 20.41 -3.13
CA ASP A 8 33.02 20.43 -4.02
C ASP A 8 32.38 19.05 -4.30
N GLU A 9 33.11 17.93 -4.14
CA GLU A 9 32.52 16.59 -4.28
C GLU A 9 31.77 16.12 -3.02
N VAL A 10 32.18 16.58 -1.83
CA VAL A 10 31.47 16.34 -0.56
C VAL A 10 30.14 17.12 -0.51
N PHE A 11 30.07 18.26 -1.20
CA PHE A 11 28.88 19.13 -1.28
C PHE A 11 27.71 18.52 -2.08
N ILE A 12 27.97 17.63 -3.06
CA ILE A 12 26.89 16.89 -3.78
C ILE A 12 26.29 15.78 -2.92
N VAL A 13 27.08 15.22 -2.00
CA VAL A 13 26.66 14.12 -1.12
C VAL A 13 25.78 14.62 0.04
N ALA A 14 25.94 15.88 0.47
CA ALA A 14 25.20 16.45 1.59
C ALA A 14 23.81 17.03 1.21
N LEU A 15 23.58 17.47 -0.03
CA LEU A 15 22.39 18.28 -0.37
C LEU A 15 21.10 17.50 -0.70
N LEU A 16 21.16 16.18 -0.89
CA LEU A 16 19.96 15.34 -0.96
C LEU A 16 19.42 14.92 0.42
N ALA A 17 20.16 15.21 1.49
CA ALA A 17 19.73 14.97 2.87
C ALA A 17 18.62 15.92 3.35
N VAL A 18 18.21 16.93 2.56
CA VAL A 18 17.37 18.04 3.06
C VAL A 18 16.03 18.23 2.31
N ALA A 19 15.70 17.42 1.29
CA ALA A 19 14.36 17.50 0.69
C ALA A 19 13.32 16.66 1.47
N ASN A 20 13.13 17.05 2.73
CA ASN A 20 11.96 16.83 3.58
C ASN A 20 11.49 15.39 3.80
N SER A 21 12.07 14.81 4.85
CA SER A 21 11.45 13.84 5.75
C SER A 21 10.00 14.22 6.09
N ASP A 22 9.05 13.51 5.47
CA ASP A 22 7.78 13.04 6.06
C ASP A 22 6.99 12.23 5.01
N VAL A 23 7.66 11.29 4.34
CA VAL A 23 6.98 10.14 3.75
C VAL A 23 7.48 8.96 4.56
N SER A 24 6.65 8.41 5.46
CA SER A 24 6.88 7.06 5.95
C SER A 24 6.73 6.13 4.76
N ASP A 25 7.84 5.82 4.09
CA ASP A 25 7.86 4.77 3.08
C ASP A 25 7.36 3.47 3.73
N LEU A 26 6.57 2.71 2.96
CA LEU A 26 5.78 1.57 3.45
C LEU A 26 6.63 0.40 4.01
N LEU A 27 7.95 0.42 3.78
CA LEU A 27 9.06 -0.33 4.39
C LEU A 27 10.35 0.15 3.67
N PRO A 28 11.54 0.08 4.27
CA PRO A 28 12.79 0.54 3.63
C PRO A 28 13.32 -0.55 2.68
N ASN A 29 13.97 -0.13 1.60
CA ASN A 29 14.59 -1.03 0.63
C ASN A 29 15.85 -1.66 1.25
N ALA A 30 15.77 -2.86 1.81
CA ALA A 30 16.91 -3.50 2.47
C ALA A 30 17.02 -5.00 2.17
N CYS A 31 18.24 -5.45 1.84
CA CYS A 31 18.53 -6.88 1.63
C CYS A 31 18.51 -7.69 2.94
N GLU A 32 18.60 -7.01 4.09
CA GLU A 32 18.43 -7.61 5.42
C GLU A 32 17.18 -7.02 6.08
N LEU A 33 16.36 -7.89 6.69
CA LEU A 33 15.12 -7.51 7.36
C LEU A 33 14.97 -8.35 8.62
N ASN A 34 14.70 -7.71 9.75
CA ASN A 34 14.21 -8.39 10.93
C ASN A 34 12.69 -8.51 10.80
N VAL A 35 12.14 -9.71 10.96
CA VAL A 35 10.68 -9.92 10.98
C VAL A 35 10.29 -10.55 12.31
N LEU A 36 9.55 -9.81 13.13
CA LEU A 36 8.94 -10.31 14.35
C LEU A 36 7.48 -10.66 14.08
N ILE A 37 7.13 -11.93 14.22
CA ILE A 37 5.77 -12.42 14.03
C ILE A 37 5.12 -12.61 15.39
N VAL A 38 3.99 -11.94 15.63
CA VAL A 38 3.18 -12.10 16.85
C VAL A 38 1.91 -12.84 16.45
N LEU A 39 1.91 -14.16 16.65
CA LEU A 39 0.89 -15.08 16.16
C LEU A 39 -0.08 -15.47 17.27
N ASP A 40 -1.36 -15.12 17.09
CA ASP A 40 -2.43 -15.61 17.96
C ASP A 40 -2.68 -17.11 17.71
N ARG A 41 -2.68 -17.87 18.80
CA ARG A 41 -2.91 -19.32 18.87
C ARG A 41 -4.27 -19.68 19.47
N SER A 42 -5.10 -18.69 19.79
CA SER A 42 -6.47 -18.87 20.23
C SER A 42 -7.27 -19.66 19.18
N ASP A 43 -8.19 -20.51 19.64
CA ASP A 43 -9.09 -21.29 18.78
C ASP A 43 -10.52 -20.92 19.18
N SER A 44 -10.97 -19.75 18.73
CA SER A 44 -12.31 -19.22 19.01
C SER A 44 -13.41 -19.99 18.26
N VAL A 45 -13.04 -20.67 17.16
CA VAL A 45 -13.85 -21.55 16.30
C VAL A 45 -12.94 -22.56 15.62
N LYS A 46 -13.35 -23.83 15.51
CA LYS A 46 -12.57 -24.92 14.87
C LYS A 46 -11.89 -24.46 13.57
N GLY A 47 -10.60 -24.16 13.63
CA GLY A 47 -9.77 -23.85 12.46
C GLY A 47 -9.35 -22.38 12.28
N GLY A 48 -9.65 -21.47 13.21
CA GLY A 48 -9.13 -20.09 13.19
C GLY A 48 -7.61 -20.04 13.20
N PHE A 49 -6.99 -20.76 14.14
CA PHE A 49 -5.52 -20.87 14.22
C PHE A 49 -4.90 -21.47 12.95
N ASN A 50 -5.56 -22.42 12.29
CA ASN A 50 -5.04 -23.01 11.05
C ASN A 50 -4.89 -21.95 9.95
N LYS A 51 -5.80 -20.97 9.89
CA LYS A 51 -5.72 -19.85 8.94
C LYS A 51 -4.59 -18.88 9.30
N SER A 52 -4.46 -18.51 10.57
CA SER A 52 -3.34 -17.66 11.04
C SER A 52 -1.98 -18.31 10.81
N ARG A 53 -1.87 -19.62 11.07
CA ARG A 53 -0.67 -20.41 10.80
C ARG A 53 -0.36 -20.48 9.31
N GLN A 54 -1.37 -20.74 8.47
CA GLN A 54 -1.18 -20.77 7.02
C GLN A 54 -0.76 -19.41 6.48
N PHE A 55 -1.34 -18.32 7.00
CA PHE A 55 -0.95 -16.96 6.63
C PHE A 55 0.54 -16.68 6.88
N VAL A 56 1.05 -17.10 8.04
CA VAL A 56 2.47 -16.96 8.38
C VAL A 56 3.37 -17.81 7.49
N ILE A 57 2.93 -19.02 7.11
CA ILE A 57 3.65 -19.89 6.16
C ILE A 57 3.71 -19.23 4.78
N ASP A 58 2.56 -18.83 4.24
CA ASP A 58 2.48 -18.18 2.92
C ASP A 58 3.27 -16.86 2.90
N ALA A 59 3.31 -16.14 4.03
CA ALA A 59 4.14 -14.94 4.15
C ALA A 59 5.64 -15.24 4.12
N SER A 60 6.05 -16.39 4.68
CA SER A 60 7.44 -16.80 4.66
C SER A 60 7.94 -17.15 3.26
N ASP A 61 7.08 -17.60 2.35
CA ASP A 61 7.45 -17.90 0.95
C ASP A 61 7.91 -16.66 0.18
N GLU A 62 7.46 -15.48 0.60
CA GLU A 62 7.87 -14.18 0.03
C GLU A 62 9.14 -13.63 0.71
N MET A 63 9.77 -14.39 1.61
CA MET A 63 10.99 -14.02 2.34
C MET A 63 12.13 -14.99 2.01
N VAL A 64 13.38 -14.50 1.99
CA VAL A 64 14.57 -15.35 2.09
C VAL A 64 14.99 -15.44 3.55
N ILE A 65 14.48 -16.43 4.28
CA ILE A 65 14.78 -16.61 5.71
C ILE A 65 16.19 -17.19 5.85
N GLY A 66 17.03 -16.50 6.63
CA GLY A 66 18.38 -16.95 6.91
C GLY A 66 19.18 -15.95 7.74
N PRO A 67 20.31 -16.38 8.33
CA PRO A 67 21.11 -15.56 9.25
C PRO A 67 21.78 -14.34 8.59
N THR A 68 21.85 -14.32 7.25
CA THR A 68 22.47 -13.27 6.43
C THR A 68 21.45 -12.49 5.57
N HIS A 69 20.17 -12.85 5.63
CA HIS A 69 19.10 -12.23 4.84
C HIS A 69 18.00 -11.76 5.78
N HIS A 70 16.87 -12.48 5.85
CA HIS A 70 15.77 -12.13 6.73
C HIS A 70 15.84 -12.94 8.03
N ARG A 71 16.01 -12.21 9.13
CA ARG A 71 16.11 -12.77 10.48
C ARG A 71 14.72 -12.77 11.08
N VAL A 72 14.21 -13.94 11.40
CA VAL A 72 12.87 -14.10 11.95
C VAL A 72 12.90 -14.37 13.44
N ALA A 73 11.98 -13.76 14.17
CA ALA A 73 11.59 -14.11 15.53
C ALA A 73 10.07 -14.32 15.55
N MET A 74 9.57 -15.13 16.47
CA MET A 74 8.15 -15.43 16.54
C MET A 74 7.69 -15.53 18.00
N ILE A 75 6.61 -14.84 18.32
CA ILE A 75 5.89 -14.95 19.59
C ILE A 75 4.57 -15.61 19.28
N VAL A 76 4.31 -16.76 19.90
CA VAL A 76 3.03 -17.45 19.76
C VAL A 76 2.34 -17.41 21.11
N TYR A 77 1.09 -16.94 21.17
CA TYR A 77 0.40 -16.69 22.44
C TYR A 77 -1.05 -17.17 22.44
N SER A 78 -1.59 -17.46 23.63
CA SER A 78 -2.99 -17.84 23.85
C SER A 78 -3.49 -17.34 25.23
N GLY A 79 -4.80 -17.22 25.43
CA GLY A 79 -5.46 -16.49 26.53
C GLY A 79 -5.35 -17.04 27.95
N LEU A 80 -6.29 -16.58 28.81
CA LEU A 80 -6.41 -16.57 30.30
C LEU A 80 -5.21 -16.99 31.17
N SER A 81 -4.53 -18.12 30.91
CA SER A 81 -3.27 -18.49 31.58
C SER A 81 -2.01 -17.90 30.92
N TYR A 82 -2.15 -17.18 29.81
CA TYR A 82 -1.07 -16.61 29.00
C TYR A 82 0.05 -17.64 28.73
N ARG A 83 -0.29 -18.69 27.99
CA ARG A 83 0.72 -19.63 27.49
C ARG A 83 1.37 -19.01 26.27
N ARG A 84 2.65 -18.69 26.39
CA ARG A 84 3.48 -18.16 25.31
C ARG A 84 4.63 -19.08 24.97
N GLU A 85 4.97 -19.15 23.70
CA GLU A 85 6.24 -19.67 23.20
C GLU A 85 6.96 -18.53 22.47
N VAL A 86 8.19 -18.24 22.88
CA VAL A 86 9.02 -17.19 22.29
C VAL A 86 10.15 -17.87 21.53
N PHE A 87 10.11 -17.75 20.21
CA PHE A 87 11.16 -18.15 19.31
C PHE A 87 12.09 -16.95 19.11
N PRO A 88 13.37 -17.05 19.54
CA PRO A 88 14.30 -15.93 19.48
C PRO A 88 14.67 -15.57 18.04
N TRP A 89 15.32 -14.42 17.85
CA TRP A 89 15.87 -14.03 16.55
C TRP A 89 16.76 -15.14 15.96
N ASN A 90 16.56 -15.42 14.67
CA ASN A 90 17.26 -16.48 13.94
C ASN A 90 16.96 -17.91 14.43
N PHE A 91 15.78 -18.16 15.02
CA PHE A 91 15.39 -19.52 15.41
C PHE A 91 15.29 -20.48 14.21
N ALA A 92 14.95 -19.97 13.03
CA ALA A 92 14.96 -20.69 11.76
C ALA A 92 16.10 -20.18 10.89
N LYS A 93 16.86 -21.09 10.28
CA LYS A 93 17.99 -20.80 9.39
C LYS A 93 17.63 -20.88 7.91
N SER A 94 16.44 -21.39 7.59
CA SER A 94 15.90 -21.49 6.23
C SER A 94 14.37 -21.41 6.26
N ASN A 95 13.77 -21.14 5.10
CA ASN A 95 12.31 -21.23 4.91
C ASN A 95 11.78 -22.61 5.27
N GLU A 96 12.46 -23.68 4.86
CA GLU A 96 12.06 -25.06 5.17
C GLU A 96 12.01 -25.31 6.69
N GLU A 97 13.03 -24.86 7.43
CA GLU A 97 13.05 -24.97 8.88
C GLU A 97 11.94 -24.16 9.54
N PHE A 98 11.72 -22.92 9.06
CA PHE A 98 10.64 -22.06 9.52
C PHE A 98 9.26 -22.71 9.33
N VAL A 99 8.99 -23.23 8.12
CA VAL A 99 7.73 -23.90 7.78
C VAL A 99 7.54 -25.16 8.62
N ARG A 100 8.59 -25.97 8.82
CA ARG A 100 8.54 -27.16 9.66
C ARG A 100 8.22 -26.82 11.12
N ILE A 101 8.84 -25.80 11.70
CA ILE A 101 8.58 -25.37 13.09
C ILE A 101 7.14 -24.84 13.19
N THR A 102 6.74 -23.97 12.26
CA THR A 102 5.41 -23.36 12.24
C THR A 102 4.30 -24.40 12.08
N ASN A 103 4.46 -25.40 11.20
CA ASN A 103 3.49 -26.49 11.03
C ASN A 103 3.28 -27.35 12.29
N ASN A 104 4.30 -27.45 13.15
CA ASN A 104 4.21 -28.20 14.41
C ASN A 104 3.49 -27.45 15.54
N LEU A 105 3.22 -26.14 15.36
CA LEU A 105 2.39 -25.39 16.30
C LEU A 105 0.96 -25.95 16.30
N ARG A 106 0.39 -26.17 17.49
CA ARG A 106 -0.96 -26.76 17.65
C ARG A 106 -1.88 -25.77 18.34
N ALA A 107 -3.12 -25.56 17.90
CA ALA A 107 -4.02 -24.63 18.59
C ALA A 107 -4.15 -24.92 20.10
N ILE A 108 -4.18 -23.88 20.92
CA ILE A 108 -4.47 -23.98 22.36
C ILE A 108 -5.73 -23.16 22.58
N GLY A 109 -6.86 -23.84 22.81
CA GLY A 109 -8.14 -23.17 23.05
C GLY A 109 -8.07 -22.17 24.20
N GLY A 110 -8.84 -21.10 24.11
CA GLY A 110 -8.85 -20.01 25.10
C GLY A 110 -9.20 -18.66 24.48
N THR A 111 -9.13 -17.60 25.28
CA THR A 111 -9.31 -16.21 24.82
C THR A 111 -8.06 -15.67 24.10
N THR A 112 -8.11 -14.44 23.60
CA THR A 112 -6.96 -13.72 23.01
C THR A 112 -6.46 -12.65 23.98
N ASN A 113 -5.15 -12.52 24.16
CA ASN A 113 -4.54 -11.50 25.02
C ASN A 113 -3.38 -10.81 24.25
N THR A 114 -3.76 -9.89 23.37
CA THR A 114 -2.84 -9.21 22.45
C THR A 114 -1.93 -8.25 23.22
N LYS A 115 -2.42 -7.58 24.28
CA LYS A 115 -1.61 -6.63 25.06
C LYS A 115 -0.35 -7.29 25.62
N LYS A 116 -0.46 -8.42 26.31
CA LYS A 116 0.72 -9.11 26.88
C LYS A 116 1.64 -9.64 25.79
N ALA A 117 1.11 -10.04 24.64
CA ALA A 117 1.93 -10.47 23.51
C ALA A 117 2.82 -9.31 23.00
N LEU A 118 2.26 -8.10 22.92
CA LEU A 118 3.02 -6.90 22.54
C LEU A 118 3.99 -6.44 23.62
N GLU A 119 3.67 -6.63 24.91
CA GLU A 119 4.63 -6.40 26.00
C GLU A 119 5.87 -7.29 25.86
N VAL A 120 5.70 -8.56 25.49
CA VAL A 120 6.83 -9.46 25.19
C VAL A 120 7.54 -9.08 23.90
N ALA A 121 6.80 -8.60 22.90
CA ALA A 121 7.40 -8.12 21.66
C ALA A 121 8.39 -6.98 21.92
N ILE A 122 8.14 -6.10 22.89
CA ILE A 122 9.09 -5.06 23.31
C ILE A 122 10.41 -5.68 23.78
N ASP A 123 10.36 -6.72 24.61
CA ASP A 123 11.55 -7.41 25.12
C ASP A 123 12.32 -8.12 24.00
N VAL A 124 11.62 -8.77 23.07
CA VAL A 124 12.23 -9.42 21.89
C VAL A 124 12.86 -8.38 20.96
N MET A 125 12.18 -7.25 20.74
CA MET A 125 12.68 -6.13 19.94
C MET A 125 13.93 -5.48 20.54
N ALA A 126 14.10 -5.53 21.85
CA ALA A 126 15.32 -5.03 22.51
C ALA A 126 16.57 -5.85 22.14
N GLN A 127 16.40 -7.12 21.75
CA GLN A 127 17.49 -8.04 21.39
C GLN A 127 17.84 -8.00 19.89
N ARG A 128 17.09 -7.25 19.08
CA ARG A 128 17.30 -7.18 17.63
C ARG A 128 18.57 -6.38 17.30
N ASN A 129 19.14 -6.64 16.13
CA ASN A 129 20.08 -5.70 15.55
C ASN A 129 19.31 -4.46 15.06
N LYS A 130 19.37 -3.36 15.82
CA LYS A 130 18.63 -2.11 15.57
C LYS A 130 19.02 -1.40 14.29
N THR A 131 20.19 -1.70 13.73
CA THR A 131 20.56 -1.16 12.43
C THR A 131 19.58 -1.72 11.39
N ILE A 132 19.21 -2.99 11.47
CA ILE A 132 18.42 -3.63 10.42
C ILE A 132 16.94 -3.23 10.51
N PRO A 133 16.32 -2.87 9.37
CA PRO A 133 14.89 -2.64 9.31
C PRO A 133 14.08 -3.74 9.95
N THR A 134 13.07 -3.37 10.72
CA THR A 134 12.26 -4.36 11.45
C THR A 134 10.79 -4.25 11.10
N LEU A 135 10.21 -5.37 10.66
CA LEU A 135 8.79 -5.54 10.45
C LEU A 135 8.21 -6.31 11.64
N ILE A 136 7.22 -5.76 12.31
CA ILE A 136 6.38 -6.48 13.29
C ILE A 136 5.07 -6.84 12.60
N MET A 137 4.75 -8.12 12.55
CA MET A 137 3.53 -8.65 11.95
C MET A 137 2.68 -9.31 13.03
N VAL A 138 1.60 -8.64 13.43
CA VAL A 138 0.61 -9.15 14.38
C VAL A 138 -0.46 -9.91 13.61
N VAL A 139 -0.60 -11.22 13.85
CA VAL A 139 -1.58 -12.07 13.16
C VAL A 139 -2.61 -12.54 14.19
N THR A 140 -3.85 -12.11 14.03
CA THR A 140 -4.96 -12.41 14.95
C THR A 140 -6.19 -12.87 14.17
N ASP A 141 -7.07 -13.66 14.80
CA ASP A 141 -8.37 -14.04 14.24
C ASP A 141 -9.50 -13.06 14.63
N GLY A 142 -9.25 -12.11 15.53
CA GLY A 142 -10.26 -11.13 15.97
C GLY A 142 -9.91 -10.38 17.26
N ARG A 143 -10.97 -9.91 17.95
CA ARG A 143 -10.93 -9.05 19.15
C ARG A 143 -10.08 -9.63 20.28
N SER A 144 -9.17 -8.84 20.81
CA SER A 144 -8.50 -9.15 22.07
C SER A 144 -9.45 -9.02 23.26
N ALA A 145 -9.19 -9.79 24.32
CA ALA A 145 -9.87 -9.60 25.61
C ALA A 145 -9.33 -8.38 26.38
N ASP A 146 -8.22 -7.80 25.95
CA ASP A 146 -7.59 -6.63 26.55
C ASP A 146 -7.07 -5.61 25.53
N ASP A 147 -6.94 -4.35 25.96
CA ASP A 147 -6.55 -3.23 25.12
C ASP A 147 -5.03 -3.25 24.78
N PRO A 148 -4.65 -3.45 23.51
CA PRO A 148 -3.26 -3.53 23.07
C PRO A 148 -2.61 -2.15 22.79
N LYS A 149 -3.34 -1.04 22.90
CA LYS A 149 -2.93 0.28 22.42
C LYS A 149 -1.59 0.77 22.96
N ILE A 150 -1.40 0.70 24.29
CA ILE A 150 -0.19 1.23 24.93
C ILE A 150 1.09 0.49 24.46
N PRO A 151 1.19 -0.85 24.55
CA PRO A 151 2.38 -1.54 24.07
C PRO A 151 2.54 -1.44 22.55
N ALA A 152 1.45 -1.36 21.79
CA ALA A 152 1.51 -1.10 20.35
C ALA A 152 2.15 0.25 20.01
N GLN A 153 1.71 1.33 20.65
CA GLN A 153 2.29 2.67 20.46
C GLN A 153 3.78 2.70 20.76
N ARG A 154 4.22 1.97 21.79
CA ARG A 154 5.64 1.87 22.11
C ARG A 154 6.43 1.16 21.00
N LEU A 155 5.90 0.09 20.42
CA LEU A 155 6.51 -0.60 19.28
C LEU A 155 6.48 0.26 18.00
N GLN A 156 5.43 1.05 17.78
CA GLN A 156 5.33 1.99 16.66
C GLN A 156 6.38 3.11 16.73
N GLN A 157 6.79 3.49 17.94
CA GLN A 157 7.82 4.51 18.19
C GLN A 157 9.25 3.96 18.12
N GLU A 158 9.43 2.64 17.97
CA GLU A 158 10.75 2.06 17.82
C GLU A 158 11.38 2.50 16.49
N PRO A 159 12.65 2.95 16.50
CA PRO A 159 13.31 3.40 15.28
C PRO A 159 13.42 2.25 14.27
N ASN A 160 13.33 2.60 12.98
CA ASN A 160 13.47 1.66 11.87
C ASN A 160 12.51 0.45 11.99
N THR A 161 11.29 0.69 12.47
CA THR A 161 10.28 -0.34 12.76
C THR A 161 8.94 -0.01 12.11
N TRP A 162 8.30 -1.01 11.51
CA TRP A 162 6.95 -0.93 10.96
C TRP A 162 6.06 -1.99 11.60
N VAL A 163 4.87 -1.59 12.06
CA VAL A 163 3.90 -2.51 12.68
C VAL A 163 2.72 -2.72 11.74
N TYR A 164 2.45 -3.99 11.44
CA TYR A 164 1.34 -4.46 10.61
C TYR A 164 0.48 -5.43 11.38
N ALA A 165 -0.82 -5.46 11.06
CA ALA A 165 -1.76 -6.39 11.63
C ALA A 165 -2.55 -7.13 10.53
N ALA A 166 -2.65 -8.45 10.65
CA ALA A 166 -3.39 -9.31 9.75
C ALA A 166 -4.51 -10.01 10.51
N ALA A 167 -5.73 -9.83 10.01
CA ALA A 167 -6.93 -10.50 10.50
C ALA A 167 -7.30 -11.66 9.58
N THR A 168 -7.22 -12.88 10.11
CA THR A 168 -7.51 -14.12 9.37
C THR A 168 -8.92 -14.69 9.63
N GLY A 169 -9.67 -14.02 10.50
CA GLY A 169 -11.07 -14.29 10.82
C GLY A 169 -12.06 -13.64 9.86
N ASP A 170 -13.33 -13.61 10.26
CA ASP A 170 -14.41 -12.97 9.51
C ASP A 170 -14.23 -11.44 9.51
N PRO A 171 -13.93 -10.80 8.36
CA PRO A 171 -13.60 -9.38 8.29
C PRO A 171 -14.74 -8.45 8.71
N GLU A 172 -15.98 -8.94 8.79
CA GLU A 172 -17.13 -8.17 9.31
C GLU A 172 -17.21 -8.18 10.84
N LYS A 173 -16.53 -9.13 11.49
CA LYS A 173 -16.50 -9.29 12.96
C LYS A 173 -15.19 -8.79 13.58
N VAL A 174 -14.22 -8.44 12.75
CA VAL A 174 -12.92 -7.89 13.17
C VAL A 174 -13.11 -6.48 13.71
N ASP A 175 -12.50 -6.21 14.86
CA ASP A 175 -12.44 -4.87 15.42
C ASP A 175 -11.36 -4.04 14.73
N LYS A 176 -11.76 -3.28 13.72
CA LYS A 176 -10.83 -2.45 12.94
C LYS A 176 -10.17 -1.39 13.82
N GLN A 177 -10.86 -0.86 14.82
CA GLN A 177 -10.29 0.16 15.70
C GLN A 177 -9.14 -0.43 16.53
N GLU A 178 -9.29 -1.66 17.02
CA GLU A 178 -8.21 -2.36 17.73
C GLU A 178 -6.98 -2.59 16.82
N LEU A 179 -7.20 -3.00 15.57
CA LEU A 179 -6.11 -3.19 14.61
C LEU A 179 -5.44 -1.87 14.21
N GLU A 180 -6.21 -0.78 14.13
CA GLU A 180 -5.68 0.57 13.91
C GLU A 180 -4.86 1.03 15.12
N ASP A 181 -5.32 0.76 16.34
CA ASP A 181 -4.56 1.05 17.56
C ASP A 181 -3.25 0.23 17.63
N ILE A 182 -3.25 -1.01 17.13
CA ILE A 182 -2.06 -1.87 17.04
C ILE A 182 -1.04 -1.34 16.02
N THR A 183 -1.52 -0.89 14.86
CA THR A 183 -0.65 -0.53 13.74
C THR A 183 -0.27 0.94 13.69
N GLY A 184 -1.08 1.80 14.30
CA GLY A 184 -0.96 3.26 14.21
C GLY A 184 -1.34 3.82 12.84
N ASN A 185 -1.71 2.95 11.89
CA ASN A 185 -2.00 3.30 10.51
C ASN A 185 -3.01 2.31 9.90
N PRO A 186 -4.21 2.75 9.47
CA PRO A 186 -5.19 1.86 8.85
C PRO A 186 -4.67 1.15 7.60
N TYR A 187 -3.68 1.72 6.90
CA TYR A 187 -3.07 1.11 5.71
C TYR A 187 -2.15 -0.07 6.03
N HIS A 188 -1.82 -0.29 7.30
CA HIS A 188 -1.04 -1.44 7.76
C HIS A 188 -1.91 -2.61 8.26
N ILE A 189 -3.22 -2.50 8.03
CA ILE A 189 -4.19 -3.53 8.37
C ILE A 189 -4.50 -4.36 7.14
N VAL A 190 -4.44 -5.67 7.33
CA VAL A 190 -4.81 -6.66 6.32
C VAL A 190 -6.04 -7.40 6.81
N LEU A 191 -7.11 -7.37 6.01
CA LEU A 191 -8.32 -8.14 6.25
C LEU A 191 -8.45 -9.23 5.17
N HIS A 192 -8.62 -10.49 5.57
CA HIS A 192 -8.79 -11.59 4.61
C HIS A 192 -10.24 -11.68 4.11
N ARG A 193 -10.47 -11.60 2.78
CA ARG A 193 -11.69 -12.07 2.07
C ARG A 193 -11.32 -13.22 1.11
N GLY A 194 -12.30 -14.07 0.76
CA GLY A 194 -12.11 -15.46 0.31
C GLY A 194 -11.29 -15.75 -0.96
N ARG A 195 -10.93 -17.04 -1.05
CA ARG A 195 -10.20 -17.87 -2.04
C ARG A 195 -8.94 -17.29 -2.70
N GLU A 196 -7.85 -17.70 -2.05
CA GLU A 196 -6.42 -17.46 -2.28
C GLU A 196 -5.93 -16.07 -1.89
N HIS A 197 -4.73 -16.07 -1.27
CA HIS A 197 -3.81 -14.96 -1.11
C HIS A 197 -3.62 -14.34 0.29
N ALA A 198 -3.18 -15.16 1.26
CA ALA A 198 -2.21 -14.66 2.25
C ALA A 198 -0.87 -14.30 1.56
N ALA A 199 -0.51 -15.04 0.50
CA ALA A 199 0.62 -14.74 -0.37
C ALA A 199 0.53 -13.36 -1.07
N ASP A 200 -0.60 -12.93 -1.66
CA ASP A 200 -0.69 -11.57 -2.27
C ASP A 200 -0.56 -10.46 -1.23
N VAL A 201 -1.12 -10.68 -0.04
CA VAL A 201 -0.96 -9.75 1.07
C VAL A 201 0.50 -9.67 1.48
N ALA A 202 1.11 -10.82 1.82
CA ALA A 202 2.49 -10.84 2.27
C ALA A 202 3.43 -10.34 1.18
N ARG A 203 3.15 -10.65 -0.08
CA ARG A 203 3.81 -10.10 -1.26
C ARG A 203 3.64 -8.58 -1.32
N ARG A 204 2.47 -8.00 -1.05
CA ARG A 204 2.32 -6.53 -0.96
C ARG A 204 3.16 -5.93 0.18
N LEU A 205 3.22 -6.60 1.32
CA LEU A 205 4.00 -6.19 2.48
C LEU A 205 5.51 -6.28 2.22
N LEU A 206 5.98 -7.37 1.60
CA LEU A 206 7.40 -7.72 1.46
C LEU A 206 8.00 -7.29 0.12
N ARG A 207 7.27 -7.40 -1.00
CA ARG A 207 7.75 -6.96 -2.34
C ARG A 207 8.08 -5.48 -2.36
N LYS A 208 7.33 -4.63 -1.65
CA LYS A 208 7.68 -3.21 -1.51
C LYS A 208 8.96 -2.97 -0.71
N ALA A 209 9.34 -3.90 0.19
CA ALA A 209 10.59 -3.86 0.95
C ALA A 209 11.80 -4.46 0.20
N GLN A 210 11.55 -5.34 -0.79
CA GLN A 210 12.56 -6.20 -1.43
C GLN A 210 12.84 -5.89 -2.91
N LEU A 211 12.35 -4.77 -3.45
CA LEU A 211 12.37 -4.46 -4.91
C LEU A 211 13.76 -4.22 -5.55
N TRP A 212 14.87 -4.59 -4.90
CA TRP A 212 16.22 -4.53 -5.47
C TRP A 212 16.92 -5.89 -5.41
N SER A 213 17.50 -6.28 -6.54
CA SER A 213 18.27 -7.51 -6.75
C SER A 213 19.42 -7.65 -5.74
N CYS A 214 19.19 -8.40 -4.67
CA CYS A 214 20.23 -8.87 -3.76
C CYS A 214 20.99 -10.02 -4.45
N ASN A 215 21.90 -9.68 -5.37
CA ASN A 215 22.86 -10.65 -5.90
C ASN A 215 24.17 -10.58 -5.08
N GLU A 216 24.60 -11.73 -4.59
CA GLU A 216 25.88 -11.95 -3.93
C GLU A 216 27.05 -11.60 -4.87
N ALA A 217 27.72 -10.47 -4.61
CA ALA A 217 29.13 -10.20 -4.96
C ALA A 217 29.57 -8.75 -4.67
N SER A 218 28.65 -7.78 -4.61
CA SER A 218 29.04 -6.36 -4.67
C SER A 218 29.09 -5.60 -3.33
N TYR A 219 28.65 -6.19 -2.22
CA TYR A 219 28.50 -5.46 -0.95
C TYR A 219 29.77 -5.38 -0.09
N HIS A 220 30.72 -6.31 -0.24
CA HIS A 220 31.78 -6.50 0.77
C HIS A 220 33.10 -5.75 0.52
N SER A 221 33.32 -5.12 -0.64
CA SER A 221 34.65 -4.57 -0.99
C SER A 221 34.85 -3.06 -0.75
N VAL A 222 33.82 -2.33 -0.30
CA VAL A 222 33.89 -0.86 -0.15
C VAL A 222 33.99 -0.42 1.32
N LEU A 223 33.64 -1.29 2.26
CA LEU A 223 33.44 -0.93 3.67
C LEU A 223 34.72 -0.79 4.52
N SER A 224 35.92 -0.97 3.97
CA SER A 224 37.16 -0.98 4.75
C SER A 224 38.04 0.27 4.65
N SER A 225 37.68 1.30 3.87
CA SER A 225 38.64 2.34 3.48
C SER A 225 38.45 3.77 4.01
N ASN A 226 37.37 4.15 4.71
CA ASN A 226 37.30 5.49 5.34
C ASN A 226 36.31 5.58 6.50
N MET A 227 36.83 5.42 7.73
CA MET A 227 36.04 5.38 8.97
C MET A 227 35.54 6.76 9.44
N HIS A 228 36.27 7.85 9.12
CA HIS A 228 35.90 9.21 9.55
C HIS A 228 34.67 9.78 8.81
N VAL A 229 34.58 9.56 7.49
CA VAL A 229 33.50 10.09 6.65
C VAL A 229 32.13 9.51 7.03
N ARG A 230 32.11 8.26 7.52
CA ARG A 230 30.90 7.58 7.95
C ARG A 230 30.29 8.21 9.20
N GLN A 231 31.12 8.57 10.16
CA GLN A 231 30.67 9.08 11.45
C GLN A 231 30.03 10.47 11.30
N GLU A 232 30.61 11.32 10.45
CA GLU A 232 30.02 12.63 10.12
C GLU A 232 28.70 12.51 9.34
N LEU A 233 28.57 11.55 8.42
CA LEU A 233 27.33 11.33 7.67
C LEU A 233 26.21 10.68 8.50
N GLU A 234 26.57 9.83 9.47
CA GLU A 234 25.64 9.24 10.44
C GLU A 234 25.08 10.31 11.40
N ASP A 235 25.92 11.24 11.85
CA ASP A 235 25.52 12.37 12.69
C ASP A 235 24.60 13.37 11.93
N ILE A 236 24.78 13.53 10.62
CA ILE A 236 23.96 14.43 9.78
C ILE A 236 22.62 13.79 9.40
N THR A 237 22.61 12.50 9.04
CA THR A 237 21.40 11.82 8.56
C THR A 237 20.51 11.30 9.68
N GLY A 238 21.04 11.18 10.90
CA GLY A 238 20.35 10.58 12.04
C GLY A 238 20.02 9.09 11.86
N ASN A 239 20.37 8.51 10.71
CA ASN A 239 20.09 7.12 10.35
C ASN A 239 21.10 6.60 9.31
N PRO A 240 21.95 5.60 9.65
CA PRO A 240 23.00 5.08 8.77
C PRO A 240 22.51 4.44 7.46
N TYR A 241 21.20 4.22 7.31
CA TYR A 241 20.59 3.61 6.11
C TYR A 241 20.25 4.62 5.01
N HIS A 242 20.43 5.92 5.26
CA HIS A 242 20.18 6.98 4.28
C HIS A 242 21.41 7.28 3.39
N ILE A 243 22.52 6.56 3.60
CA ILE A 243 23.80 6.81 2.93
C ILE A 243 23.99 5.80 1.79
N VAL A 244 23.89 6.24 0.54
CA VAL A 244 24.13 5.41 -0.65
C VAL A 244 25.41 5.88 -1.34
N LEU A 245 26.44 5.03 -1.40
CA LEU A 245 27.72 5.32 -2.07
C LEU A 245 27.83 4.54 -3.39
N HIS A 246 28.09 5.24 -4.50
CA HIS A 246 28.32 4.65 -5.82
C HIS A 246 29.71 5.00 -6.37
N ARG A 247 30.25 4.15 -7.26
CA ARG A 247 31.55 4.37 -7.93
C ARG A 247 31.36 4.75 -9.41
N GLY A 248 32.02 5.84 -9.84
CA GLY A 248 32.19 6.23 -11.25
C GLY A 248 31.36 7.44 -11.70
N ARG A 249 32.02 8.50 -12.20
CA ARG A 249 31.44 9.80 -12.59
C ARG A 249 30.29 9.72 -13.61
N GLU A 250 30.37 8.84 -14.61
CA GLU A 250 29.36 8.75 -15.68
C GLU A 250 28.09 7.98 -15.27
N HIS A 251 28.24 6.90 -14.48
CA HIS A 251 27.10 6.13 -13.96
C HIS A 251 26.42 6.81 -12.76
N ALA A 252 27.19 7.54 -11.94
CA ALA A 252 26.64 8.28 -10.80
C ALA A 252 25.70 9.42 -11.24
N ALA A 253 25.98 10.09 -12.37
CA ALA A 253 25.09 11.12 -12.90
C ALA A 253 23.74 10.55 -13.37
N ASP A 254 23.74 9.38 -14.01
CA ASP A 254 22.50 8.73 -14.47
C ASP A 254 21.71 8.09 -13.32
N VAL A 255 22.41 7.52 -12.34
CA VAL A 255 21.79 7.03 -11.10
C VAL A 255 21.27 8.20 -10.27
N ALA A 256 22.01 9.31 -10.14
CA ALA A 256 21.55 10.53 -9.49
C ALA A 256 20.35 11.14 -10.20
N ARG A 257 20.32 11.22 -11.55
CA ARG A 257 19.13 11.65 -12.30
C ARG A 257 17.92 10.75 -12.05
N ARG A 258 18.12 9.43 -11.96
CA ARG A 258 17.06 8.44 -11.66
C ARG A 258 16.58 8.52 -10.22
N LEU A 259 17.49 8.75 -9.26
CA LEU A 259 17.18 8.92 -7.84
C LEU A 259 16.53 10.28 -7.57
N LEU A 260 16.98 11.37 -8.20
CA LEU A 260 16.35 12.69 -8.20
C LEU A 260 14.93 12.64 -8.78
N ARG A 261 14.70 11.86 -9.85
CA ARG A 261 13.34 11.57 -10.38
C ARG A 261 12.44 10.74 -9.44
N LYS A 262 13.02 10.01 -8.49
CA LYS A 262 12.29 9.19 -7.51
C LYS A 262 12.07 9.93 -6.18
N ALA A 263 13.03 10.77 -5.77
CA ALA A 263 13.01 11.59 -4.56
C ALA A 263 12.28 12.92 -4.77
N GLN A 264 12.01 13.33 -6.02
CA GLN A 264 11.13 14.47 -6.29
C GLN A 264 9.74 14.17 -5.74
N VAL A 265 9.21 15.09 -4.93
CA VAL A 265 7.79 15.12 -4.58
C VAL A 265 7.00 15.11 -5.89
N ARG A 266 6.31 13.99 -6.18
CA ARG A 266 5.59 13.80 -7.44
C ARG A 266 4.26 14.52 -7.36
N CYS A 267 4.20 15.69 -7.97
CA CYS A 267 3.02 16.54 -8.02
C CYS A 267 2.07 16.17 -9.14
N GLU A 268 2.60 15.44 -10.11
CA GLU A 268 1.89 14.99 -11.27
C GLU A 268 0.99 13.80 -10.92
N MET A 269 -0.30 13.97 -11.17
CA MET A 269 -1.28 12.89 -11.08
C MET A 269 -2.04 12.79 -12.38
N ASP A 270 -2.11 11.59 -12.94
CA ASP A 270 -2.98 11.27 -14.06
C ASP A 270 -4.23 10.57 -13.50
N LEU A 271 -5.32 11.33 -13.41
CA LEU A 271 -6.60 10.91 -12.85
C LEU A 271 -7.55 10.48 -13.97
N VAL A 272 -7.99 9.23 -13.93
CA VAL A 272 -8.96 8.67 -14.87
C VAL A 272 -10.28 8.43 -14.14
N LEU A 273 -11.29 9.21 -14.48
CA LEU A 273 -12.65 9.06 -13.99
C LEU A 273 -13.40 8.11 -14.92
N VAL A 274 -13.92 7.01 -14.36
CA VAL A 274 -14.62 5.97 -15.12
C VAL A 274 -16.06 5.93 -14.63
N PHE A 275 -17.01 6.31 -15.48
CA PHE A 275 -18.41 6.44 -15.11
C PHE A 275 -19.25 5.33 -15.71
N ASP A 276 -20.02 4.68 -14.85
CA ASP A 276 -21.11 3.81 -15.24
C ASP A 276 -22.35 4.63 -15.60
N PHE A 277 -22.58 4.77 -16.90
CA PHE A 277 -23.75 5.45 -17.48
C PHE A 277 -24.70 4.41 -18.10
N SER A 278 -24.79 3.24 -17.47
CA SER A 278 -25.79 2.22 -17.81
C SER A 278 -27.20 2.64 -17.35
N THR A 279 -28.19 1.83 -17.70
CA THR A 279 -29.58 2.09 -17.28
C THR A 279 -29.80 1.90 -15.78
N THR A 280 -28.98 1.08 -15.10
CA THR A 280 -29.15 0.84 -13.65
C THR A 280 -28.69 2.01 -12.80
N THR A 281 -27.83 2.88 -13.37
CA THR A 281 -27.33 4.08 -12.73
C THR A 281 -28.13 5.34 -13.08
N ASP A 282 -29.30 5.22 -13.71
CA ASP A 282 -30.25 6.33 -13.81
C ASP A 282 -31.17 6.30 -12.57
N PRO A 283 -31.25 7.35 -11.72
CA PRO A 283 -30.71 8.71 -11.89
C PRO A 283 -29.41 9.00 -11.10
N LEU A 284 -28.64 7.98 -10.72
CA LEU A 284 -27.35 8.11 -10.03
C LEU A 284 -26.27 8.87 -10.81
N ILE A 285 -26.38 8.93 -12.14
CA ILE A 285 -25.44 9.63 -13.03
C ILE A 285 -25.15 11.06 -12.57
N GLU A 286 -26.19 11.83 -12.20
CA GLU A 286 -25.99 13.21 -11.74
C GLU A 286 -25.26 13.27 -10.40
N TYR A 287 -25.50 12.31 -9.49
CA TYR A 287 -24.73 12.21 -8.25
C TYR A 287 -23.27 11.87 -8.51
N TYR A 288 -22.96 10.98 -9.45
CA TYR A 288 -21.59 10.67 -9.84
C TYR A 288 -20.88 11.88 -10.46
N LYS A 289 -21.58 12.66 -11.29
CA LYS A 289 -21.08 13.93 -11.84
C LYS A 289 -20.77 14.92 -10.71
N GLU A 290 -21.71 15.16 -9.80
CA GLU A 290 -21.50 16.07 -8.65
C GLU A 290 -20.34 15.64 -7.75
N MET A 291 -20.27 14.36 -7.40
CA MET A 291 -19.16 13.82 -6.61
C MET A 291 -17.82 14.00 -7.34
N SER A 292 -17.75 13.68 -8.62
CA SER A 292 -16.53 13.87 -9.41
C SER A 292 -16.11 15.34 -9.53
N LYS A 293 -17.07 16.28 -9.66
CA LYS A 293 -16.80 17.71 -9.62
C LYS A 293 -16.28 18.16 -8.25
N LYS A 294 -16.86 17.67 -7.15
CA LYS A 294 -16.37 17.93 -5.79
C LYS A 294 -14.92 17.49 -5.61
N LEU A 295 -14.55 16.34 -6.19
CA LEU A 295 -13.15 15.88 -6.22
C LEU A 295 -12.27 16.82 -7.06
N VAL A 296 -12.67 17.13 -8.30
CA VAL A 296 -11.90 18.01 -9.19
C VAL A 296 -11.68 19.40 -8.58
N GLN A 297 -12.67 19.95 -7.87
CA GLN A 297 -12.59 21.21 -7.13
C GLN A 297 -11.53 21.18 -6.02
N ALA A 298 -11.37 20.03 -5.36
CA ALA A 298 -10.39 19.86 -4.29
C ALA A 298 -8.95 19.65 -4.80
N LEU A 299 -8.76 19.45 -6.11
CA LEU A 299 -7.48 19.17 -6.74
C LEU A 299 -6.97 20.36 -7.56
N ARG A 300 -5.64 20.54 -7.59
CA ARG A 300 -5.00 21.48 -8.51
C ARG A 300 -4.88 20.84 -9.89
N ILE A 301 -5.66 21.34 -10.85
CA ILE A 301 -5.66 20.86 -12.24
C ILE A 301 -4.62 21.65 -13.05
N GLY A 302 -3.80 20.94 -13.82
CA GLY A 302 -2.85 21.58 -14.72
C GLY A 302 -1.72 20.65 -15.21
N PRO A 303 -0.94 21.09 -16.22
CA PRO A 303 0.14 20.31 -16.84
C PRO A 303 1.21 19.79 -15.87
N HIS A 304 1.44 20.52 -14.78
CA HIS A 304 2.42 20.21 -13.73
C HIS A 304 1.79 19.64 -12.45
N TYR A 305 0.46 19.41 -12.48
CA TYR A 305 -0.30 18.90 -11.34
C TYR A 305 -1.19 17.76 -11.82
N THR A 306 -2.49 17.84 -11.58
CA THR A 306 -3.44 16.82 -11.99
C THR A 306 -3.89 17.01 -13.45
N LEU A 307 -3.75 15.97 -14.27
CA LEU A 307 -4.43 15.84 -15.54
C LEU A 307 -5.61 14.88 -15.37
N VAL A 308 -6.73 15.18 -16.02
CA VAL A 308 -7.98 14.42 -15.86
C VAL A 308 -8.42 13.86 -17.21
N ALA A 309 -8.80 12.59 -17.22
CA ALA A 309 -9.50 11.94 -18.32
C ALA A 309 -10.84 11.42 -17.82
N ALA A 310 -11.84 11.37 -18.69
CA ALA A 310 -13.13 10.77 -18.41
C ALA A 310 -13.45 9.67 -19.43
N VAL A 311 -13.84 8.50 -18.91
CA VAL A 311 -14.34 7.36 -19.67
C VAL A 311 -15.74 7.08 -19.18
N THR A 312 -16.68 6.91 -20.10
CA THR A 312 -18.05 6.44 -19.78
C THR A 312 -18.25 5.06 -20.37
N PHE A 313 -18.89 4.17 -19.64
CA PHE A 313 -19.31 2.86 -20.15
C PHE A 313 -20.80 2.62 -19.89
N ALA A 314 -21.37 1.76 -20.73
CA ALA A 314 -22.71 1.21 -20.61
C ALA A 314 -22.66 -0.19 -21.25
N THR A 315 -23.33 -0.41 -22.38
CA THR A 315 -23.19 -1.64 -23.16
C THR A 315 -21.81 -1.77 -23.83
N VAL A 316 -21.36 -3.00 -24.06
CA VAL A 316 -20.21 -3.32 -24.93
C VAL A 316 -20.36 -2.61 -26.27
N GLY A 317 -19.33 -1.90 -26.70
CA GLY A 317 -19.36 -1.07 -27.92
C GLY A 317 -19.89 0.36 -27.73
N ARG A 318 -20.42 0.73 -26.56
CA ARG A 318 -20.75 2.11 -26.16
C ARG A 318 -19.79 2.72 -25.13
N THR A 319 -18.73 1.98 -24.76
CA THR A 319 -17.64 2.51 -23.94
C THR A 319 -16.79 3.49 -24.75
N ARG A 320 -16.59 4.71 -24.23
CA ARG A 320 -15.83 5.77 -24.91
C ARG A 320 -15.03 6.59 -23.91
N THR A 321 -13.80 6.94 -24.28
CA THR A 321 -13.10 8.09 -23.70
C THR A 321 -13.81 9.36 -24.19
N LYS A 322 -14.41 10.09 -23.25
CA LYS A 322 -15.10 11.35 -23.53
C LYS A 322 -14.11 12.50 -23.69
N PHE A 323 -13.07 12.49 -22.87
CA PHE A 323 -11.87 13.29 -23.07
C PHE A 323 -10.66 12.61 -22.41
N ASN A 324 -9.49 12.78 -23.01
CA ASN A 324 -8.23 12.23 -22.53
C ASN A 324 -7.41 13.26 -21.73
N LEU A 325 -6.28 12.83 -21.16
CA LEU A 325 -5.42 13.64 -20.29
C LEU A 325 -4.83 14.90 -20.99
N LYS A 326 -4.83 14.93 -22.33
CA LYS A 326 -4.36 16.10 -23.10
C LYS A 326 -5.41 17.20 -23.23
N ARG A 327 -6.70 16.87 -23.14
CA ARG A 327 -7.76 17.73 -23.65
C ARG A 327 -7.96 19.03 -22.88
N TYR A 328 -8.07 18.94 -21.56
CA TYR A 328 -8.40 20.05 -20.67
C TYR A 328 -7.28 20.28 -19.67
N LYS A 329 -6.97 21.56 -19.40
CA LYS A 329 -5.82 21.95 -18.57
C LYS A 329 -6.21 22.82 -17.40
N THR A 330 -7.46 23.27 -17.31
CA THR A 330 -7.97 24.05 -16.19
C THR A 330 -9.08 23.31 -15.45
N GLN A 331 -9.30 23.70 -14.19
CA GLN A 331 -10.37 23.12 -13.37
C GLN A 331 -11.75 23.39 -13.98
N ASP A 332 -12.01 24.62 -14.42
CA ASP A 332 -13.29 25.02 -15.02
C ASP A 332 -13.62 24.24 -16.30
N GLU A 333 -12.62 24.02 -17.16
CA GLU A 333 -12.79 23.21 -18.38
C GLU A 333 -13.18 21.76 -18.05
N VAL A 334 -12.52 21.16 -17.06
CA VAL A 334 -12.83 19.78 -16.63
C VAL A 334 -14.22 19.71 -15.99
N MET A 335 -14.59 20.66 -15.13
CA MET A 335 -15.92 20.70 -14.51
C MET A 335 -17.03 20.83 -15.56
N LYS A 336 -16.87 21.76 -16.51
CA LYS A 336 -17.82 21.94 -17.61
C LYS A 336 -17.93 20.68 -18.48
N ALA A 337 -16.80 20.05 -18.80
CA ALA A 337 -16.79 18.82 -19.57
C ALA A 337 -17.46 17.65 -18.86
N ILE A 338 -17.41 17.61 -17.52
CA ILE A 338 -18.14 16.64 -16.70
C ILE A 338 -19.65 16.91 -16.75
N ASP A 339 -20.08 18.18 -16.68
CA ASP A 339 -21.50 18.56 -16.76
C ASP A 339 -22.14 18.15 -18.08
N GLU A 340 -21.38 18.25 -19.17
CA GLU A 340 -21.80 17.89 -20.54
C GLU A 340 -21.78 16.37 -20.80
N LEU A 341 -21.40 15.53 -19.83
CA LEU A 341 -21.44 14.09 -20.00
C LEU A 341 -22.88 13.58 -20.03
N GLU A 342 -23.25 12.99 -21.17
CA GLU A 342 -24.56 12.38 -21.39
C GLU A 342 -24.52 10.85 -21.31
N SER A 343 -25.55 10.29 -20.68
CA SER A 343 -25.83 8.86 -20.69
C SER A 343 -26.49 8.44 -21.99
N THR A 344 -26.08 7.27 -22.47
CA THR A 344 -26.71 6.61 -23.64
C THR A 344 -27.52 5.39 -23.22
N GLY A 345 -27.57 5.11 -21.92
CA GLY A 345 -28.20 3.93 -21.33
C GLY A 345 -27.65 2.60 -21.88
N GLY A 346 -28.22 1.51 -21.37
CA GLY A 346 -27.90 0.16 -21.80
C GLY A 346 -27.47 -0.72 -20.64
N THR A 347 -26.73 -1.77 -20.98
CA THR A 347 -26.23 -2.76 -20.04
C THR A 347 -25.02 -2.19 -19.28
N THR A 348 -24.40 -2.97 -18.40
CA THR A 348 -23.36 -2.53 -17.47
C THR A 348 -22.09 -3.34 -17.70
N ALA A 349 -21.18 -2.80 -18.52
CA ALA A 349 -19.95 -3.46 -18.95
C ALA A 349 -18.70 -2.90 -18.25
N ILE A 350 -18.61 -3.11 -16.94
CA ILE A 350 -17.55 -2.52 -16.08
C ILE A 350 -16.14 -2.90 -16.54
N GLY A 351 -15.91 -4.20 -16.83
CA GLY A 351 -14.60 -4.64 -17.31
C GLY A 351 -14.18 -3.92 -18.59
N GLU A 352 -15.14 -3.49 -19.41
CA GLU A 352 -14.85 -2.68 -20.58
C GLU A 352 -14.59 -1.21 -20.32
N GLY A 353 -15.26 -0.64 -19.33
CA GLY A 353 -14.87 0.65 -18.77
C GLY A 353 -13.40 0.64 -18.33
N ILE A 354 -12.99 -0.38 -17.57
CA ILE A 354 -11.61 -0.54 -17.10
C ILE A 354 -10.65 -0.69 -18.29
N ARG A 355 -10.97 -1.56 -19.25
CA ARG A 355 -10.14 -1.78 -20.43
C ARG A 355 -9.97 -0.52 -21.30
N GLU A 356 -10.98 0.33 -21.37
CA GLU A 356 -10.85 1.62 -22.08
C GLU A 356 -10.03 2.62 -21.26
N ALA A 357 -10.23 2.64 -19.94
CA ALA A 357 -9.50 3.51 -19.01
C ALA A 357 -8.00 3.21 -18.98
N THR A 358 -7.58 1.95 -19.09
CA THR A 358 -6.16 1.58 -19.13
C THR A 358 -5.41 2.17 -20.33
N LYS A 359 -6.09 2.48 -21.45
CA LYS A 359 -5.46 3.17 -22.59
C LYS A 359 -4.90 4.54 -22.22
N GLN A 360 -5.43 5.16 -21.16
CA GLN A 360 -4.96 6.45 -20.64
C GLN A 360 -3.56 6.38 -19.99
N ILE A 361 -2.91 5.21 -19.96
CA ILE A 361 -1.49 5.08 -19.61
C ILE A 361 -0.55 5.55 -20.72
N SER A 362 -1.05 5.68 -21.95
CA SER A 362 -0.22 6.03 -23.10
C SER A 362 0.10 7.52 -23.14
N GLN A 363 1.35 7.86 -23.45
CA GLN A 363 1.74 9.24 -23.79
C GLN A 363 0.93 9.80 -24.98
N LYS A 364 0.38 8.93 -25.85
CA LYS A 364 -0.54 9.33 -26.92
C LYS A 364 -1.79 10.00 -26.36
N GLU A 365 -2.31 9.50 -25.23
CA GLU A 365 -3.50 10.01 -24.54
C GLU A 365 -3.17 11.12 -23.53
N GLY A 366 -1.89 11.39 -23.26
CA GLY A 366 -1.43 12.49 -22.41
C GLY A 366 -0.84 12.05 -21.09
N ALA A 367 -0.70 10.73 -20.90
CA ALA A 367 -0.08 10.17 -19.71
C ALA A 367 1.36 10.65 -19.54
N ARG A 368 1.78 10.72 -18.29
CA ARG A 368 3.13 11.06 -17.85
C ARG A 368 3.70 9.84 -17.10
N PRO A 369 3.97 8.72 -17.79
CA PRO A 369 4.22 7.43 -17.15
C PRO A 369 5.38 7.42 -16.15
N GLU A 370 6.42 8.22 -16.41
CA GLU A 370 7.64 8.32 -15.62
C GLU A 370 7.51 9.12 -14.32
N ILE A 371 6.60 10.11 -14.30
CA ILE A 371 6.53 11.12 -13.23
C ILE A 371 5.18 11.14 -12.52
N ALA A 372 4.08 10.81 -13.21
CA ALA A 372 2.75 10.91 -12.64
C ALA A 372 2.28 9.64 -11.94
N THR A 373 1.66 9.83 -10.78
CA THR A 373 0.85 8.81 -10.11
C THR A 373 -0.41 8.57 -10.92
N LYS A 374 -0.77 7.29 -11.13
CA LYS A 374 -1.91 6.89 -11.96
C LYS A 374 -3.06 6.49 -11.05
N VAL A 375 -4.15 7.24 -11.08
CA VAL A 375 -5.32 7.00 -10.23
C VAL A 375 -6.53 6.76 -11.12
N MET A 376 -7.26 5.68 -10.86
CA MET A 376 -8.51 5.36 -11.53
C MET A 376 -9.63 5.38 -10.49
N ILE A 377 -10.71 6.12 -10.75
CA ILE A 377 -11.88 6.16 -9.88
C ILE A 377 -13.09 5.72 -10.70
N ILE A 378 -13.67 4.59 -10.31
CA ILE A 378 -14.79 3.94 -10.98
C ILE A 378 -16.07 4.27 -10.20
N PHE A 379 -17.00 4.99 -10.82
CA PHE A 379 -18.32 5.29 -10.29
C PHE A 379 -19.32 4.27 -10.86
N THR A 380 -19.91 3.43 -10.01
CA THR A 380 -20.84 2.36 -10.43
C THR A 380 -21.70 1.90 -9.27
N ASP A 381 -22.86 1.34 -9.60
CA ASP A 381 -23.72 0.63 -8.65
C ASP A 381 -23.31 -0.85 -8.47
N GLY A 382 -22.28 -1.32 -9.19
CA GLY A 382 -21.71 -2.66 -9.06
C GLY A 382 -22.45 -3.75 -9.85
N TRP A 383 -23.45 -3.43 -10.67
CA TRP A 383 -24.07 -4.46 -11.51
C TRP A 383 -23.19 -4.78 -12.72
N VAL A 384 -23.09 -6.06 -13.08
CA VAL A 384 -22.34 -6.51 -14.25
C VAL A 384 -23.18 -7.51 -15.01
N ASN A 385 -23.31 -7.31 -16.31
CA ASN A 385 -24.12 -8.18 -17.15
C ASN A 385 -23.50 -8.48 -18.52
N LYS A 386 -22.46 -7.73 -18.94
CA LYS A 386 -21.77 -7.89 -20.24
C LYS A 386 -20.31 -7.47 -20.15
N GLY A 387 -19.52 -7.89 -21.14
CA GLY A 387 -18.12 -7.50 -21.30
C GLY A 387 -17.13 -8.52 -20.70
N PRO A 388 -15.82 -8.21 -20.75
CA PRO A 388 -14.78 -9.01 -20.12
C PRO A 388 -14.94 -8.97 -18.60
N ASP A 389 -14.33 -9.95 -17.93
CA ASP A 389 -14.33 -10.04 -16.48
C ASP A 389 -13.72 -8.77 -15.86
N PRO A 390 -14.47 -8.01 -15.05
CA PRO A 390 -13.95 -6.85 -14.36
C PRO A 390 -12.76 -7.16 -13.45
N GLU A 391 -12.69 -8.36 -12.86
CA GLU A 391 -11.56 -8.74 -12.00
C GLU A 391 -10.27 -8.88 -12.81
N GLU A 392 -10.35 -9.53 -13.97
CA GLU A 392 -9.21 -9.67 -14.89
C GLU A 392 -8.74 -8.30 -15.37
N MET A 393 -9.66 -7.44 -15.80
CA MET A 393 -9.32 -6.10 -16.28
C MET A 393 -8.75 -5.22 -15.17
N LYS A 394 -9.24 -5.37 -13.93
CA LYS A 394 -8.66 -4.73 -12.75
C LYS A 394 -7.22 -5.18 -12.52
N LYS A 395 -6.93 -6.49 -12.58
CA LYS A 395 -5.56 -7.02 -12.44
C LYS A 395 -4.62 -6.39 -13.47
N VAL A 396 -5.05 -6.32 -14.73
CA VAL A 396 -4.29 -5.64 -15.80
C VAL A 396 -4.02 -4.17 -15.46
N ALA A 397 -5.01 -3.44 -14.97
CA ALA A 397 -4.85 -2.04 -14.59
C ALA A 397 -3.88 -1.88 -13.40
N ILE A 398 -3.95 -2.75 -12.39
CA ILE A 398 -3.03 -2.76 -11.25
C ILE A 398 -1.59 -3.07 -11.70
N ASP A 399 -1.41 -4.05 -12.57
CA ASP A 399 -0.09 -4.41 -13.12
C ASP A 399 0.53 -3.27 -13.95
N GLN A 400 -0.31 -2.42 -14.53
CA GLN A 400 0.06 -1.18 -15.21
C GLN A 400 0.33 -0.01 -14.26
N GLY A 401 0.19 -0.21 -12.95
CA GLY A 401 0.49 0.78 -11.92
C GLY A 401 -0.65 1.75 -11.63
N PHE A 402 -1.89 1.45 -12.04
CA PHE A 402 -3.06 2.19 -11.59
C PHE A 402 -3.41 1.83 -10.15
N GLU A 403 -3.70 2.84 -9.36
CA GLU A 403 -4.42 2.67 -8.10
C GLU A 403 -5.91 2.90 -8.33
N ILE A 404 -6.72 1.93 -7.91
CA ILE A 404 -8.12 1.84 -8.34
C ILE A 404 -9.05 1.99 -7.14
N TYR A 405 -9.97 2.94 -7.27
CA TYR A 405 -11.02 3.25 -6.31
C TYR A 405 -12.38 2.93 -6.91
N ALA A 406 -13.25 2.27 -6.14
CA ALA A 406 -14.65 2.08 -6.49
C ALA A 406 -15.51 3.03 -5.65
N VAL A 407 -16.43 3.73 -6.30
CA VAL A 407 -17.34 4.68 -5.68
C VAL A 407 -18.75 4.30 -6.07
N SER A 408 -19.62 4.18 -5.08
CA SER A 408 -21.05 3.92 -5.26
C SER A 408 -21.89 4.96 -4.55
N PHE A 409 -23.18 5.01 -4.87
CA PHE A 409 -24.15 5.84 -4.17
C PHE A 409 -25.16 4.93 -3.46
N VAL A 410 -25.35 5.13 -2.16
CA VAL A 410 -26.27 4.34 -1.32
C VAL A 410 -27.33 5.21 -0.62
N GLY A 411 -27.45 6.47 -1.03
CA GLY A 411 -28.46 7.40 -0.52
C GLY A 411 -29.87 7.09 -1.04
N PRO A 412 -30.92 7.65 -0.40
CA PRO A 412 -32.30 7.41 -0.79
C PRO A 412 -32.63 8.17 -2.08
N VAL A 413 -32.68 7.46 -3.20
CA VAL A 413 -33.06 8.00 -4.52
C VAL A 413 -34.27 7.22 -5.05
N PRO A 414 -35.37 7.88 -5.45
CA PRO A 414 -36.52 7.19 -6.03
C PRO A 414 -36.13 6.38 -7.27
N ASN A 415 -36.66 5.16 -7.38
CA ASN A 415 -36.42 4.24 -8.51
C ASN A 415 -34.95 3.80 -8.71
N MET A 416 -34.08 4.03 -7.72
CA MET A 416 -32.69 3.56 -7.75
C MET A 416 -32.62 2.04 -7.64
N VAL A 417 -31.79 1.42 -8.46
CA VAL A 417 -31.43 0.01 -8.32
C VAL A 417 -30.49 -0.15 -7.12
N HIS A 418 -30.70 -1.18 -6.30
CA HIS A 418 -29.82 -1.44 -5.15
C HIS A 418 -28.39 -1.73 -5.58
N THR A 419 -27.42 -1.17 -4.86
CA THR A 419 -25.99 -1.37 -5.10
C THR A 419 -25.55 -2.82 -4.85
N ASN A 420 -24.73 -3.38 -5.73
CA ASN A 420 -24.08 -4.67 -5.55
C ASN A 420 -22.71 -4.52 -4.86
N ASN A 421 -22.71 -4.64 -3.53
CA ASN A 421 -21.52 -4.49 -2.69
C ASN A 421 -20.45 -5.59 -2.89
N GLU A 422 -20.85 -6.79 -3.33
CA GLU A 422 -19.91 -7.87 -3.62
C GLU A 422 -19.02 -7.50 -4.81
N MET A 423 -19.63 -7.03 -5.90
CA MET A 423 -18.89 -6.61 -7.08
C MET A 423 -18.04 -5.37 -6.82
N LEU A 424 -18.53 -4.39 -6.04
CA LEU A 424 -17.69 -3.24 -5.65
C LEU A 424 -16.40 -3.66 -4.92
N SER A 425 -16.48 -4.73 -4.13
CA SER A 425 -15.32 -5.32 -3.47
C SER A 425 -14.36 -6.00 -4.45
N VAL A 426 -14.87 -6.51 -5.58
CA VAL A 426 -14.07 -7.06 -6.67
C VAL A 426 -13.42 -5.95 -7.49
N LEU A 427 -14.07 -4.80 -7.69
CA LEU A 427 -13.56 -3.69 -8.51
C LEU A 427 -12.49 -2.86 -7.82
N ALA A 428 -12.64 -2.66 -6.52
CA ALA A 428 -11.64 -1.95 -5.73
C ALA A 428 -10.36 -2.78 -5.57
N GLN A 429 -9.24 -2.07 -5.36
CA GLN A 429 -7.95 -2.72 -5.11
C GLN A 429 -7.93 -3.50 -3.78
N ASP A 430 -8.73 -3.05 -2.80
CA ASP A 430 -9.07 -3.71 -1.54
C ASP A 430 -10.30 -3.02 -0.90
N SER A 431 -10.72 -3.50 0.28
CA SER A 431 -11.88 -2.94 1.00
C SER A 431 -11.71 -1.48 1.46
N MET A 432 -10.49 -0.94 1.54
CA MET A 432 -10.21 0.47 1.85
C MET A 432 -10.25 1.37 0.61
N HIS A 433 -10.46 0.80 -0.58
CA HIS A 433 -10.61 1.51 -1.84
C HIS A 433 -12.07 1.58 -2.31
N ILE A 434 -13.02 1.24 -1.42
CA ILE A 434 -14.45 1.33 -1.67
C ILE A 434 -15.01 2.53 -0.92
N PHE A 435 -15.69 3.41 -1.64
CA PHE A 435 -16.29 4.62 -1.08
C PHE A 435 -17.76 4.74 -1.47
N THR A 436 -18.50 5.43 -0.62
CA THR A 436 -19.90 5.80 -0.84
C THR A 436 -20.04 7.31 -0.80
N GLU A 437 -21.21 7.87 -1.09
CA GLU A 437 -21.49 9.30 -0.91
C GLU A 437 -21.19 9.79 0.51
N LYS A 438 -21.33 8.92 1.52
CA LYS A 438 -21.05 9.23 2.93
C LYS A 438 -19.57 9.30 3.25
N THR A 439 -18.75 8.50 2.58
CA THR A 439 -17.31 8.40 2.83
C THR A 439 -16.47 9.07 1.74
N PHE A 440 -17.10 9.65 0.72
CA PHE A 440 -16.41 10.24 -0.42
C PHE A 440 -15.45 11.38 -0.03
N ASP A 441 -15.76 12.12 1.04
CA ASP A 441 -14.85 13.16 1.55
C ASP A 441 -13.52 12.58 2.06
N GLN A 442 -13.53 11.34 2.57
CA GLN A 442 -12.29 10.64 2.94
C GLN A 442 -11.46 10.29 1.70
N LEU A 443 -12.11 9.88 0.60
CA LEU A 443 -11.44 9.68 -0.68
C LEU A 443 -10.84 10.97 -1.20
N ILE A 444 -11.58 12.09 -1.13
CA ILE A 444 -11.06 13.41 -1.51
C ILE A 444 -9.81 13.73 -0.69
N GLN A 445 -9.82 13.55 0.64
CA GLN A 445 -8.63 13.79 1.45
C GLN A 445 -7.47 12.86 1.05
N LYS A 446 -7.75 11.57 0.80
CA LYS A 446 -6.74 10.58 0.40
C LYS A 446 -6.06 10.94 -0.93
N VAL A 447 -6.84 11.36 -1.93
CA VAL A 447 -6.31 11.78 -3.24
C VAL A 447 -5.63 13.15 -3.11
N LYS A 448 -6.21 14.09 -2.35
CA LYS A 448 -5.66 15.44 -2.16
C LYS A 448 -4.33 15.44 -1.40
N GLN A 449 -4.17 14.61 -0.37
CA GLN A 449 -2.93 14.52 0.43
C GLN A 449 -1.70 14.22 -0.42
N ARG A 450 -1.88 13.53 -1.55
CA ARG A 450 -0.80 13.24 -2.51
C ARG A 450 -0.29 14.50 -3.20
N ASN A 451 -1.19 15.45 -3.44
CA ASN A 451 -0.86 16.74 -4.02
C ASN A 451 -0.50 17.80 -2.96
N LEU A 452 -0.84 17.61 -1.67
CA LEU A 452 -0.58 18.59 -0.59
C LEU A 452 0.92 18.87 -0.40
N LYS A 453 1.77 17.85 -0.54
CA LYS A 453 3.24 17.99 -0.46
C LYS A 453 3.81 18.90 -1.56
N CYS A 454 3.00 19.21 -2.59
CA CYS A 454 3.34 20.06 -3.73
C CYS A 454 2.72 21.46 -3.69
N LEU A 455 1.91 21.77 -2.69
CA LEU A 455 1.27 23.09 -2.53
C LEU A 455 2.02 23.98 -1.54
N SER A 456 2.95 23.40 -0.77
CA SER A 456 3.77 24.07 0.25
C SER A 456 5.26 24.17 -0.10
N ALA A 457 5.63 23.84 -1.35
CA ALA A 457 7.00 23.90 -1.87
C ALA A 457 7.15 25.05 -2.88
#